data_AF-A0A9E5QHW5-F1
#
_entry.id   AF-A0A9E5QHW5-F1
#
_cell.length_a   1.000
_cell.length_b   1.000
_cell.length_c   1.000
_cell.angle_alpha   90.00
_cell.angle_beta   90.00
_cell.angle_gamma   90.00
#
_symmetry.space_group_name_H-M   'P 1'
#
loop_
_entity.id
_entity.type
_entity.pdbx_description
1 polymer ?
#
loop_
_entity_poly.entity_id
_entity_poly.type
_entity_poly.pdbx_seq_one_letter_code
_entity_poly.pdbx_strand_id
1 'polypeptide(L)' 'MKRLTILGSTGSIGESTLDVVARHPGRFEVVALAANASHEKLAA' A
#
# COMPACT_ATOMS: atom_id res chain seq x y z
N MET A 1 0.99 5.05 16.02
CA MET A 1 0.67 5.10 14.58
C MET A 1 1.97 5.16 13.80
N LYS A 2 2.17 4.30 12.80
CA LYS A 2 3.37 4.25 11.95
C LYS A 2 3.01 4.66 10.52
N ARG A 3 3.77 5.58 9.94
CA ARG A 3 3.57 6.07 8.58
C ARG A 3 4.38 5.23 7.60
N LEU A 4 3.74 4.79 6.50
CA LEU A 4 4.32 3.87 5.53
C LEU A 4 4.26 4.44 4.11
N THR A 5 5.37 4.29 3.40
CA THR A 5 5.45 4.46 1.94
C THR A 5 5.67 3.11 1.30
N ILE A 6 4.81 2.71 0.35
CA ILE A 6 4.89 1.39 -0.30
C ILE A 6 5.33 1.55 -1.76
N LEU A 7 6.55 1.13 -2.06
CA LEU A 7 7.12 1.11 -3.40
C LEU A 7 6.85 -0.26 -4.05
N GLY A 8 6.16 -0.29 -5.19
CA GLY A 8 5.67 -1.53 -5.77
C GLY A 8 4.36 -2.02 -5.14
N SER A 9 3.48 -1.08 -4.77
CA SER A 9 2.19 -1.32 -4.12
C SER A 9 1.25 -2.26 -4.89
N THR A 10 1.40 -2.35 -6.21
CA THR A 10 0.59 -3.20 -7.09
C THR A 10 1.21 -4.58 -7.37
N GLY A 11 2.33 -4.91 -6.73
CA GLY A 11 2.95 -6.23 -6.77
C GLY A 11 2.47 -7.10 -5.60
N SER A 12 2.77 -8.39 -5.65
CA SER A 12 2.33 -9.37 -4.63
C SER A 12 2.61 -8.95 -3.18
N ILE A 13 3.83 -8.45 -2.90
CA ILE A 13 4.19 -7.97 -1.56
C ILE A 13 3.48 -6.66 -1.21
N GLY A 14 3.33 -5.75 -2.17
CA GLY A 14 2.64 -4.48 -1.99
C GLY A 14 1.16 -4.68 -1.63
N GLU A 15 0.46 -5.51 -2.40
CA GLU A 15 -0.93 -5.87 -2.16
C GLU A 15 -1.11 -6.57 -0.80
N SER A 16 -0.22 -7.52 -0.46
CA SER A 16 -0.23 -8.19 0.85
C SER A 16 0.04 -7.21 2.00
N THR A 17 0.92 -6.23 1.78
CA THR A 17 1.22 -5.18 2.78
C THR A 17 -0.01 -4.28 3.00
N LEU A 18 -0.70 -3.89 1.92
CA LEU A 18 -1.93 -3.12 2.00
C LEU A 18 -3.03 -3.87 2.77
N ASP A 19 -3.16 -5.17 2.55
CA ASP A 19 -4.08 -6.04 3.27
C ASP A 19 -3.79 -6.08 4.79
N VAL A 20 -2.52 -6.13 5.19
CA VAL A 20 -2.13 -6.01 6.61
C VAL A 20 -2.48 -4.63 7.18
N VAL A 21 -2.25 -3.55 6.42
CA VAL A 21 -2.58 -2.19 6.87
C VAL A 21 -4.09 -2.03 7.04
N ALA A 22 -4.89 -2.54 6.10
CA ALA A 22 -6.36 -2.49 6.16
C ALA A 22 -6.93 -3.21 7.39
N ARG A 23 -6.30 -4.32 7.83
CA ARG A 23 -6.68 -5.02 9.07
C ARG A 23 -6.27 -4.30 10.36
N HIS A 24 -5.41 -3.29 10.28
CA HIS A 24 -4.84 -2.60 11.44
C HIS A 24 -4.83 -1.07 11.31
N PRO A 25 -5.99 -0.42 11.06
CA PRO A 25 -6.07 1.02 10.76
C PRO A 25 -5.61 1.92 11.92
N GLY A 26 -5.70 1.46 13.17
CA GLY A 26 -5.18 2.21 14.32
C GLY A 26 -3.65 2.15 14.48
N ARG A 27 -2.96 1.29 13.73
CA ARG A 27 -1.52 1.06 13.85
C ARG A 27 -0.73 1.68 12.71
N PHE A 28 -1.31 1.74 11.51
CA PHE A 28 -0.63 2.13 10.29
C PHE A 28 -1.39 3.19 9.51
N GLU A 29 -0.64 4.03 8.82
CA GLU A 29 -1.13 5.05 7.91
C GLU A 29 -0.29 4.99 6.63
N VAL A 30 -0.95 4.75 5.49
CA VAL A 30 -0.28 4.82 4.18
C VAL A 30 -0.23 6.28 3.76
N VAL A 31 0.97 6.79 3.51
CA VAL A 31 1.18 8.21 3.16
C VAL A 31 1.62 8.39 1.71
N ALA A 32 2.11 7.33 1.07
CA ALA A 32 2.45 7.33 -0.34
C ALA A 32 2.44 5.90 -0.90
N LEU A 33 2.00 5.78 -2.15
CA LEU A 33 2.02 4.56 -2.95
C LEU A 33 2.78 4.83 -4.24
N ALA A 34 3.58 3.86 -4.68
CA ALA A 34 4.21 3.89 -5.99
C ALA A 34 4.03 2.55 -6.70
N ALA A 35 3.91 2.59 -8.02
CA ALA A 35 3.84 1.44 -8.91
C ALA A 35 4.57 1.77 -10.23
N ASN A 36 4.99 0.75 -10.97
CA ASN A 36 5.70 0.95 -12.24
C ASN A 36 4.73 1.26 -13.40
N ALA A 37 3.89 0.29 -13.80
CA ALA A 37 3.01 0.43 -14.96
C ALA A 37 1.51 0.20 -14.66
N SER A 38 1.18 -0.34 -13.48
CA SER A 38 -0.19 -0.72 -13.12
C SER A 38 -1.00 0.47 -12.59
N HIS A 39 -1.18 1.52 -13.41
CA HIS A 39 -1.85 2.76 -13.00
C HIS A 39 -3.29 2.54 -12.55
N GLU A 40 -4.02 1.61 -13.16
CA GLU A 40 -5.41 1.29 -12.78
C GLU A 40 -5.47 0.75 -11.34
N LYS A 41 -4.61 -0.22 -11.01
CA LYS A 41 -4.51 -0.76 -9.65
C LYS A 41 -4.06 0.27 -8.62
N LEU A 42 -3.24 1.24 -9.04
CA LEU A 42 -2.75 2.31 -8.16
C LEU A 42 -3.83 3.37 -7.89
N ALA A 43 -4.77 3.57 -8.82
CA ALA A 43 -5.84 4.56 -8.74
C ALA A 43 -7.16 4.03 -8.15
N ALA A 44 -7.31 2.71 -8.05
CA ALA A 44 -8.46 2.03 -7.46
C ALA A 44 -8.53 2.22 -5.94
#